data_AF-A0A7C6W3X7-F1
#
_entry.id   AF-A0A7C6W3X7-F1
#
_cell.length_a   1.000
_cell.length_b   1.000
_cell.length_c   1.000
_cell.angle_alpha   90.00
_cell.angle_beta   90.00
_cell.angle_gamma   90.00
#
_symmetry.space_group_name_H-M   'P 1'
#
loop_
_entity.id
_entity.type
_entity.pdbx_description
1 polymer ?
#
loop_
_entity_poly.entity_id
_entity_poly.type
_entity_poly.pdbx_seq_one_letter_code
_entity_poly.pdbx_strand_id
1 'polypeptide(L)'
;MMYLARKITRAKWESREGFAAGEIPADAVTADLRTTGNTLSFWKCEMPPDDGIRAVVLALATGADRIDRMDIVSVEEEALHAHGIALNPSEGRTPVASLRGQHVDLIRLDLGRLATVATLVAGALTQHQQRRFTRKEVIEIVVEAIRHDLLSASELDAKVREEIENAVAAKSAGLGHR
;
A
#
# COMPACT_ATOMS: atom_id res chain seq x y z
N MET A 1 -5.47 17.57 -1.38
CA MET A 1 -6.10 16.89 -0.23
C MET A 1 -5.26 15.67 0.10
N MET A 2 -4.94 15.45 1.37
CA MET A 2 -4.02 14.39 1.78
C MET A 2 -4.78 13.11 2.12
N TYR A 3 -4.26 11.99 1.64
CA TYR A 3 -4.80 10.65 1.89
C TYR A 3 -3.74 9.77 2.55
N LEU A 4 -4.19 8.82 3.33
CA LEU A 4 -3.38 7.74 3.88
C LEU A 4 -3.73 6.44 3.16
N ALA A 5 -2.73 5.85 2.50
CA ALA A 5 -2.88 4.62 1.75
C ALA A 5 -2.19 3.43 2.43
N ARG A 6 -2.74 2.24 2.22
CA ARG A 6 -2.14 0.98 2.68
C ARG A 6 -2.45 -0.15 1.71
N LYS A 7 -1.63 -1.20 1.76
CA LYS A 7 -1.95 -2.49 1.14
C LYS A 7 -3.03 -3.22 1.94
N ILE A 8 -3.98 -3.82 1.23
CA ILE A 8 -4.98 -4.74 1.77
C ILE A 8 -5.05 -6.02 0.93
N THR A 9 -5.75 -7.01 1.45
CA THR A 9 -6.14 -8.23 0.76
C THR A 9 -7.63 -8.12 0.43
N ARG A 10 -7.98 -7.54 -0.72
CA ARG A 10 -9.38 -7.22 -1.08
C ARG A 10 -10.39 -8.35 -0.83
N ALA A 11 -10.03 -9.60 -1.14
CA ALA A 11 -10.89 -10.77 -0.95
C ALA A 11 -11.28 -11.06 0.53
N LYS A 12 -10.58 -10.45 1.51
CA LYS A 12 -10.92 -10.54 2.93
C LYS A 12 -11.97 -9.51 3.36
N TRP A 13 -12.11 -8.42 2.59
CA TRP A 13 -13.06 -7.34 2.84
C TRP A 13 -14.39 -7.53 2.11
N GLU A 14 -14.44 -8.42 1.12
CA GLU A 14 -15.66 -8.72 0.40
C GLU A 14 -16.69 -9.40 1.32
N SER A 15 -17.92 -8.90 1.30
CA SER A 15 -19.03 -9.53 2.02
C SER A 15 -19.26 -10.93 1.48
N ARG A 16 -19.46 -11.88 2.39
CA ARG A 16 -19.71 -13.30 2.11
C ARG A 16 -21.05 -13.69 2.70
N GLU A 17 -21.53 -14.85 2.29
CA GLU A 17 -22.75 -15.44 2.85
C GLU A 17 -22.66 -15.48 4.38
N GLY A 18 -23.68 -14.95 5.06
CA GLY A 18 -23.72 -14.83 6.52
C GLY A 18 -23.31 -13.47 7.11
N PHE A 19 -22.89 -12.49 6.30
CA PHE A 19 -22.64 -11.12 6.75
C PHE A 19 -23.73 -10.15 6.29
N ALA A 20 -24.22 -9.31 7.19
CA ALA A 20 -25.14 -8.22 6.87
C ALA A 20 -24.40 -7.04 6.20
N ALA A 21 -25.17 -6.12 5.60
CA ALA A 21 -24.60 -4.91 5.01
C ALA A 21 -23.89 -4.07 6.09
N GLY A 22 -22.62 -3.72 5.84
CA GLY A 22 -21.79 -2.95 6.78
C GLY A 22 -21.06 -3.79 7.83
N GLU A 23 -21.32 -5.10 7.92
CA GLU A 23 -20.51 -5.98 8.76
C GLU A 23 -19.15 -6.22 8.10
N ILE A 24 -18.09 -6.02 8.88
CA ILE A 24 -16.70 -6.17 8.43
C ILE A 24 -16.22 -7.56 8.86
N PRO A 25 -15.79 -8.43 7.93
CA PRO A 25 -15.25 -9.73 8.30
C PRO A 25 -14.05 -9.60 9.24
N ALA A 26 -14.02 -10.39 10.31
CA ALA A 26 -12.92 -10.37 11.28
C ALA A 26 -11.55 -10.67 10.63
N ASP A 27 -11.53 -11.46 9.56
CA ASP A 27 -10.32 -11.76 8.78
C ASP A 27 -9.73 -10.53 8.08
N ALA A 28 -10.56 -9.55 7.69
CA ALA A 28 -10.08 -8.27 7.17
C ALA A 28 -9.30 -7.50 8.24
N VAL A 29 -9.85 -7.44 9.45
CA VAL A 29 -9.25 -6.72 10.58
C VAL A 29 -7.97 -7.42 11.04
N THR A 30 -8.01 -8.74 11.26
CA THR A 30 -6.88 -9.50 11.84
C THR A 30 -5.74 -9.77 10.85
N ALA A 31 -5.99 -9.61 9.55
CA ALA A 31 -4.96 -9.72 8.53
C ALA A 31 -4.45 -8.38 8.04
N ASP A 32 -5.34 -7.48 7.62
CA ASP A 32 -4.93 -6.23 6.97
C ASP A 32 -4.84 -5.07 7.97
N LEU A 33 -5.52 -5.12 9.12
CA LEU A 33 -5.41 -4.10 10.18
C LEU A 33 -4.73 -4.63 11.44
N ARG A 34 -3.92 -5.69 11.31
CA ARG A 34 -3.14 -6.23 12.41
C ARG A 34 -2.19 -5.17 12.94
N THR A 35 -2.35 -4.82 14.21
CA THR A 35 -1.51 -3.83 14.87
C THR A 35 -0.23 -4.47 15.43
N THR A 36 0.80 -3.65 15.64
CA THR A 36 1.99 -4.00 16.42
C THR A 36 2.22 -2.88 17.42
N GLY A 37 2.26 -3.17 18.72
CA GLY A 37 2.41 -2.11 19.74
C GLY A 37 1.30 -1.04 19.71
N ASN A 38 0.06 -1.43 19.37
CA ASN A 38 -1.08 -0.51 19.21
C ASN A 38 -0.89 0.55 18.11
N THR A 39 -0.04 0.25 17.13
CA THR A 39 0.15 1.08 15.93
C THR A 39 -0.26 0.34 14.67
N LEU A 40 -0.58 1.12 13.63
CA LEU A 40 -0.92 0.60 12.32
C LEU A 40 -0.36 1.49 11.21
N SER A 41 0.45 0.89 10.34
CA SER A 41 1.22 1.60 9.32
C SER A 41 0.40 1.99 8.09
N PHE A 42 0.63 3.20 7.60
CA PHE A 42 0.07 3.80 6.39
C PHE A 42 1.15 4.63 5.68
N TRP A 43 0.84 5.06 4.46
CA TRP A 43 1.66 5.97 3.66
C TRP A 43 0.85 7.17 3.23
N LYS A 44 1.38 8.38 3.43
CA LYS A 44 0.81 9.61 2.92
C LYS A 44 0.90 9.64 1.40
N CYS A 45 -0.18 10.05 0.75
CA CYS A 45 -0.20 10.27 -0.70
C CYS A 45 -1.22 11.35 -1.09
N GLU A 46 -0.89 12.05 -2.16
CA GLU A 46 -1.81 12.98 -2.81
C GLU A 46 -2.52 12.25 -3.96
N MET A 47 -3.85 12.40 -4.02
CA MET A 47 -4.68 11.85 -5.10
C MET A 47 -4.59 12.73 -6.36
N PRO A 48 -5.07 12.28 -7.54
CA PRO A 48 -4.85 12.96 -8.81
C PRO A 48 -5.04 14.48 -8.76
N PRO A 49 -4.16 15.24 -9.46
CA PRO A 49 -3.36 14.79 -10.61
C PRO A 49 -2.02 14.09 -10.30
N ASP A 50 -1.52 14.10 -9.05
CA ASP A 50 -0.13 13.74 -8.74
C ASP A 50 0.19 12.22 -8.67
N ASP A 51 -0.78 11.35 -8.98
CA ASP A 51 -0.73 9.88 -8.88
C ASP A 51 0.11 9.34 -7.69
N GLY A 52 -0.10 9.91 -6.50
CA GLY A 52 0.65 9.55 -5.29
C GLY A 52 0.50 8.09 -4.88
N ILE A 53 -0.54 7.39 -5.35
CA ILE A 53 -0.69 5.95 -5.13
C ILE A 53 0.47 5.16 -5.77
N ARG A 54 1.01 5.57 -6.93
CA ARG A 54 2.18 4.90 -7.53
C ARG A 54 3.41 4.99 -6.63
N ALA A 55 3.60 6.13 -5.95
CA ALA A 55 4.68 6.30 -4.99
C ALA A 55 4.52 5.36 -3.78
N VAL A 56 3.29 5.21 -3.28
CA VAL A 56 2.97 4.24 -2.21
C VAL A 56 3.27 2.81 -2.66
N VAL A 57 2.88 2.44 -3.87
CA VAL A 57 3.19 1.11 -4.44
C VAL A 57 4.70 0.91 -4.55
N LEU A 58 5.44 1.90 -5.03
CA LEU A 58 6.90 1.84 -5.13
C LEU A 58 7.54 1.63 -3.76
N ALA A 59 7.13 2.40 -2.76
CA ALA A 59 7.63 2.27 -1.38
C ALA A 59 7.35 0.88 -0.80
N LEU A 60 6.12 0.40 -0.93
CA LEU A 60 5.70 -0.92 -0.45
C LEU A 60 6.42 -2.06 -1.18
N ALA A 61 6.62 -1.96 -2.49
CA ALA A 61 7.26 -3.01 -3.28
C ALA A 61 8.75 -3.13 -2.99
N THR A 62 9.42 -1.99 -2.85
CA THR A 62 10.87 -1.93 -2.58
C THR A 62 11.23 -2.21 -1.12
N GLY A 63 10.26 -2.05 -0.20
CA GLY A 63 10.39 -2.44 1.21
C GLY A 63 10.00 -3.89 1.52
N ALA A 64 9.41 -4.61 0.56
CA ALA A 64 8.96 -5.99 0.72
C ALA A 64 10.05 -7.01 0.39
N ASP A 65 9.85 -8.25 0.83
CA ASP A 65 10.78 -9.36 0.56
C ASP A 65 10.49 -10.09 -0.77
N ARG A 66 9.40 -9.71 -1.47
CA ARG A 66 8.98 -10.26 -2.78
C ARG A 66 8.03 -9.30 -3.49
N ILE A 67 7.97 -9.37 -4.84
CA ILE A 67 6.98 -8.60 -5.61
C ILE A 67 5.72 -9.42 -5.84
N ASP A 68 4.58 -8.84 -5.48
CA ASP A 68 3.26 -9.45 -5.63
C ASP A 68 2.26 -8.41 -6.14
N ARG A 69 1.07 -8.87 -6.53
CA ARG A 69 -0.08 -7.99 -6.75
C ARG A 69 -0.35 -7.16 -5.51
N MET A 70 -0.77 -5.92 -5.71
CA MET A 70 -1.16 -5.03 -4.62
C MET A 70 -2.58 -4.50 -4.84
N ASP A 71 -3.41 -4.61 -3.82
CA ASP A 71 -4.66 -3.88 -3.71
C ASP A 71 -4.40 -2.75 -2.69
N ILE A 72 -4.41 -1.50 -3.15
CA ILE A 72 -4.15 -0.32 -2.32
C ILE A 72 -5.48 0.38 -2.04
N VAL A 73 -5.77 0.63 -0.78
CA VAL A 73 -6.91 1.47 -0.34
C VAL A 73 -6.38 2.78 0.20
N SER A 74 -7.10 3.87 -0.03
CA SER A 74 -6.78 5.20 0.48
C SER A 74 -7.92 5.71 1.34
N VAL A 75 -7.60 6.34 2.47
CA VAL A 75 -8.57 7.02 3.34
C VAL A 75 -8.15 8.48 3.51
N GLU A 76 -9.11 9.38 3.60
CA GLU A 76 -8.83 10.80 3.79
C GLU A 76 -8.18 11.05 5.16
N GLU A 77 -7.10 11.83 5.20
CA GLU A 77 -6.42 12.14 6.47
C GLU A 77 -7.35 12.91 7.43
N GLU A 78 -8.17 13.82 6.89
CA GLU A 78 -9.16 14.59 7.66
C GLU A 78 -10.24 13.69 8.30
N ALA A 79 -10.67 12.64 7.62
CA ALA A 79 -11.66 11.69 8.17
C ALA A 79 -11.10 10.94 9.39
N LEU A 80 -9.80 10.60 9.37
CA LEU A 80 -9.13 9.99 10.53
C LEU A 80 -9.05 10.95 11.72
N HIS A 81 -8.64 12.21 11.47
CA HIS A 81 -8.59 13.25 12.51
C HIS A 81 -9.97 13.54 13.10
N ALA A 82 -11.01 13.61 12.26
CA ALA A 82 -12.39 13.84 12.69
C ALA A 82 -12.91 12.76 13.66
N HIS A 83 -12.36 11.54 13.58
CA HIS A 83 -12.68 10.45 14.51
C HIS A 83 -11.64 10.28 15.64
N GLY A 84 -10.74 11.25 15.83
CA GLY A 84 -9.77 11.25 16.93
C GLY A 84 -8.66 10.21 16.79
N ILE A 85 -8.37 9.75 15.56
CA ILE A 85 -7.24 8.87 15.29
C ILE A 85 -5.96 9.71 15.25
N ALA A 86 -5.01 9.40 16.13
CA ALA A 86 -3.75 10.10 16.20
C ALA A 86 -2.73 9.52 15.20
N LEU A 87 -2.00 10.41 14.55
CA LEU A 87 -0.96 10.09 13.56
C LEU A 87 0.42 10.41 14.14
N ASN A 88 1.39 9.55 13.90
CA ASN A 88 2.79 9.78 14.21
C ASN A 88 3.63 9.58 12.94
N PRO A 89 4.26 10.63 12.39
CA PRO A 89 5.24 10.48 11.32
C PRO A 89 6.36 9.52 11.75
N SER A 90 6.75 8.63 10.86
CA SER A 90 7.82 7.66 11.10
C SER A 90 8.55 7.35 9.80
N GLU A 91 9.77 6.83 9.87
CA GLU A 91 10.51 6.47 8.66
C GLU A 91 10.01 5.15 8.08
N GLY A 92 9.63 5.19 6.81
CA GLY A 92 9.16 4.02 6.07
C GLY A 92 10.32 3.12 5.64
N ARG A 93 10.10 1.81 5.69
CA ARG A 93 11.03 0.82 5.15
C ARG A 93 10.98 0.85 3.62
N THR A 94 11.85 1.63 3.00
CA THR A 94 12.07 1.66 1.55
C THR A 94 13.48 2.20 1.23
N PRO A 95 14.17 1.65 0.22
CA PRO A 95 15.41 2.25 -0.27
C PRO A 95 15.20 3.63 -0.90
N VAL A 96 13.99 3.95 -1.41
CA VAL A 96 13.70 5.22 -2.09
C VAL A 96 13.69 6.38 -1.09
N ALA A 97 14.79 7.13 -1.01
CA ALA A 97 15.02 8.13 0.02
C ALA A 97 13.93 9.21 0.08
N SER A 98 13.42 9.66 -1.07
CA SER A 98 12.36 10.67 -1.17
C SER A 98 11.01 10.21 -0.61
N LEU A 99 10.80 8.90 -0.46
CA LEU A 99 9.54 8.34 0.04
C LEU A 99 9.58 8.01 1.53
N ARG A 100 10.76 7.87 2.16
CA ARG A 100 10.87 7.43 3.57
C ARG A 100 10.04 8.27 4.53
N GLY A 101 10.00 9.59 4.33
CA GLY A 101 9.24 10.53 5.17
C GLY A 101 7.72 10.53 4.93
N GLN A 102 7.22 9.77 3.95
CA GLN A 102 5.78 9.65 3.69
C GLN A 102 5.10 8.61 4.58
N HIS A 103 5.87 7.78 5.27
CA HIS A 103 5.29 6.80 6.17
C HIS A 103 4.74 7.45 7.44
N VAL A 104 3.61 6.92 7.90
CA VAL A 104 2.92 7.41 9.10
C VAL A 104 2.24 6.25 9.79
N ASP A 105 2.34 6.23 11.12
CA ASP A 105 1.63 5.26 11.94
C ASP A 105 0.38 5.90 12.54
N LEU A 106 -0.75 5.20 12.44
CA LEU A 106 -1.87 5.44 13.35
C LEU A 106 -1.45 4.91 14.71
N ILE A 107 -1.58 5.70 15.77
CA ILE A 107 -1.09 5.36 17.12
C ILE A 107 -2.22 5.37 18.16
N ARG A 108 -1.95 4.74 19.31
CA ARG A 108 -2.89 4.62 20.44
C ARG A 108 -4.18 3.90 20.04
N LEU A 109 -4.07 2.95 19.13
CA LEU A 109 -5.21 2.14 18.70
C LEU A 109 -5.63 1.21 19.84
N ASP A 110 -6.87 1.38 20.29
CA ASP A 110 -7.60 0.39 21.07
C ASP A 110 -8.64 -0.28 20.16
N LEU A 111 -9.47 -1.16 20.71
CA LEU A 111 -10.53 -1.84 19.95
C LEU A 111 -11.47 -0.83 19.26
N GLY A 112 -11.85 0.25 19.95
CA GLY A 112 -12.77 1.24 19.41
C GLY A 112 -12.17 2.00 18.23
N ARG A 113 -10.95 2.50 18.38
CA ARG A 113 -10.23 3.20 17.30
C ARG A 113 -9.92 2.27 16.14
N LEU A 114 -9.56 1.01 16.41
CA LEU A 114 -9.32 0.03 15.35
C LEU A 114 -10.62 -0.29 14.59
N ALA A 115 -11.75 -0.42 15.28
CA ALA A 115 -13.06 -0.58 14.65
C ALA A 115 -13.41 0.63 13.77
N THR A 116 -13.16 1.85 14.25
CA THR A 116 -13.33 3.07 13.45
C THR A 116 -12.46 3.05 12.18
N VAL A 117 -11.18 2.69 12.30
CA VAL A 117 -10.29 2.56 11.13
C VAL A 117 -10.82 1.50 10.15
N ALA A 118 -11.33 0.37 10.66
CA ALA A 118 -11.95 -0.65 9.84
C ALA A 118 -13.17 -0.12 9.08
N THR A 119 -14.04 0.64 9.74
CA THR A 119 -15.21 1.28 9.11
C THR A 119 -14.79 2.27 8.02
N LEU A 120 -13.76 3.09 8.26
CA LEU A 120 -13.26 4.03 7.26
C LEU A 120 -12.67 3.30 6.04
N VAL A 121 -11.89 2.25 6.25
CA VAL A 121 -11.34 1.44 5.14
C VAL A 121 -12.47 0.72 4.37
N ALA A 122 -13.45 0.15 5.06
CA ALA A 122 -14.61 -0.47 4.42
C ALA A 122 -15.40 0.55 3.59
N GLY A 123 -15.61 1.76 4.12
CA GLY A 123 -16.25 2.88 3.41
C GLY A 123 -15.47 3.31 2.18
N ALA A 124 -14.15 3.42 2.27
CA ALA A 124 -13.29 3.71 1.10
C ALA A 124 -13.46 2.64 0.00
N LEU A 125 -13.59 1.36 0.38
CA LEU A 125 -13.80 0.28 -0.58
C LEU A 125 -15.16 0.33 -1.28
N THR A 126 -16.22 0.73 -0.58
CA THR A 126 -17.55 0.90 -1.18
C THR A 126 -17.62 2.13 -2.09
N GLN A 127 -16.81 3.16 -1.79
CA GLN A 127 -16.66 4.37 -2.61
C GLN A 127 -15.67 4.23 -3.77
N HIS A 128 -15.17 3.03 -4.04
CA HIS A 128 -14.19 2.77 -5.10
C HIS A 128 -12.85 3.51 -4.92
N GLN A 129 -12.48 3.90 -3.68
CA GLN A 129 -11.19 4.51 -3.33
C GLN A 129 -10.07 3.46 -3.16
N GLN A 130 -10.08 2.45 -4.03
CA GLN A 130 -9.08 1.40 -4.11
C GLN A 130 -8.54 1.25 -5.52
N ARG A 131 -7.26 0.94 -5.62
CA ARG A 131 -6.59 0.67 -6.89
C ARG A 131 -5.84 -0.65 -6.82
N ARG A 132 -6.07 -1.49 -7.82
CA ARG A 132 -5.36 -2.76 -8.00
C ARG A 132 -4.19 -2.55 -8.95
N PHE A 133 -3.04 -3.08 -8.56
CA PHE A 133 -1.83 -3.17 -9.37
C PHE A 133 -1.46 -4.64 -9.52
N THR A 134 -1.46 -5.12 -10.76
CA THR A 134 -0.94 -6.42 -11.13
C THR A 134 0.55 -6.53 -10.82
N ARG A 135 1.06 -7.75 -10.66
CA ARG A 135 2.49 -7.98 -10.48
C ARG A 135 3.33 -7.30 -11.58
N LYS A 136 2.84 -7.33 -12.83
CA LYS A 136 3.50 -6.68 -13.97
C LYS A 136 3.59 -5.16 -13.78
N GLU A 137 2.49 -4.51 -13.40
CA GLU A 137 2.46 -3.05 -13.16
C GLU A 137 3.38 -2.65 -11.99
N VAL A 138 3.42 -3.45 -10.92
CA VAL A 138 4.32 -3.20 -9.79
C VAL A 138 5.78 -3.27 -10.24
N ILE A 139 6.15 -4.29 -11.03
CA ILE A 139 7.50 -4.40 -11.61
C ILE A 139 7.81 -3.19 -12.49
N GLU A 140 6.86 -2.77 -13.33
CA GLU A 140 7.04 -1.61 -14.22
C GLU A 140 7.28 -0.33 -13.41
N ILE A 141 6.56 -0.12 -12.30
CA ILE A 141 6.79 1.02 -11.37
C ILE A 141 8.22 0.99 -10.80
N VAL A 142 8.71 -0.17 -10.36
CA VAL A 142 10.07 -0.28 -9.80
C VAL A 142 11.13 -0.07 -10.88
N VAL A 143 10.94 -0.63 -12.08
CA VAL A 143 11.86 -0.46 -13.22
C VAL A 143 11.92 1.00 -13.66
N GLU A 144 10.78 1.70 -13.74
CA GLU A 144 10.74 3.13 -14.02
C GLU A 144 11.50 3.94 -12.97
N ALA A 145 11.32 3.62 -11.69
CA ALA A 145 12.02 4.30 -10.61
C ALA A 145 13.55 4.12 -10.71
N ILE A 146 14.03 2.94 -11.10
CA ILE A 146 15.46 2.70 -11.37
C ILE A 146 15.94 3.52 -12.58
N ARG A 147 15.15 3.56 -13.66
CA ARG A 147 15.49 4.35 -14.86
C ARG A 147 15.53 5.85 -14.63
N HIS A 148 14.78 6.33 -13.65
CA HIS A 148 14.74 7.73 -13.24
C HIS A 148 15.69 8.03 -12.06
N ASP A 149 16.61 7.12 -11.74
CA ASP A 149 17.61 7.27 -10.69
C ASP A 149 17.02 7.57 -9.29
N LEU A 150 15.78 7.14 -9.03
CA LEU A 150 15.15 7.27 -7.71
C LEU A 150 15.69 6.25 -6.71
N LEU A 151 16.24 5.14 -7.21
CA LEU A 151 16.96 4.11 -6.48
C LEU A 151 17.85 3.31 -7.43
N SER A 152 18.88 2.66 -6.89
CA SER A 152 19.66 1.64 -7.58
C SER A 152 19.09 0.25 -7.34
N ALA A 153 19.18 -0.63 -8.34
CA ALA A 153 18.84 -2.05 -8.18
C ALA A 153 19.65 -2.74 -7.06
N SER A 154 20.86 -2.23 -6.77
CA SER A 154 21.73 -2.74 -5.70
C SER A 154 21.18 -2.49 -4.29
N GLU A 155 20.28 -1.53 -4.12
CA GLU A 155 19.64 -1.18 -2.84
C GLU A 155 18.40 -2.04 -2.54
N LEU A 156 17.94 -2.83 -3.51
CA LEU A 156 16.83 -3.75 -3.34
C LEU A 156 17.27 -5.02 -2.60
N ASP A 157 16.34 -5.65 -1.88
CA ASP A 157 16.54 -7.00 -1.36
C ASP A 157 16.88 -7.97 -2.50
N ALA A 158 17.73 -8.96 -2.22
CA ALA A 158 18.25 -9.89 -3.23
C ALA A 158 17.12 -10.56 -4.04
N LYS A 159 16.02 -10.94 -3.40
CA LYS A 159 14.88 -11.59 -4.08
C LYS A 159 14.15 -10.61 -4.99
N VAL A 160 13.90 -9.40 -4.50
CA VAL A 160 13.24 -8.35 -5.28
C VAL A 160 14.09 -7.96 -6.48
N ARG A 161 15.40 -7.78 -6.29
CA ARG A 161 16.35 -7.48 -7.37
C ARG A 161 16.32 -8.56 -8.45
N GLU A 162 16.43 -9.83 -8.06
CA GLU A 162 16.38 -10.96 -9.00
C GLU A 162 15.05 -10.97 -9.78
N GLU A 163 13.92 -10.74 -9.11
CA GLU A 163 12.61 -10.65 -9.77
C GLU A 163 12.54 -9.51 -10.81
N ILE A 164 13.13 -8.35 -10.52
CA ILE A 164 13.21 -7.21 -11.44
C ILE A 164 14.12 -7.51 -12.63
N GLU A 165 15.32 -8.02 -12.39
CA GLU A 165 16.29 -8.37 -13.43
C GLU A 165 15.72 -9.41 -14.41
N ASN A 166 15.09 -10.46 -13.90
CA ASN A 166 14.42 -11.48 -14.71
C ASN A 166 13.30 -10.89 -15.58
N ALA A 167 12.52 -9.97 -15.02
CA ALA A 167 11.44 -9.33 -15.77
C ALA A 167 11.95 -8.38 -16.87
N VAL A 168 13.06 -7.67 -16.61
CA VAL A 168 13.73 -6.82 -17.61
C VAL A 168 14.33 -7.68 -18.74
N ALA A 169 15.01 -8.77 -18.40
CA ALA A 169 15.59 -9.69 -19.38
C ALA A 169 14.54 -10.34 -20.29
N ALA A 170 13.42 -10.79 -19.71
CA ALA A 170 12.31 -11.37 -20.48
C ALA A 170 11.67 -10.37 -21.47
N LYS A 171 11.60 -9.08 -21.10
CA LYS A 171 11.06 -8.03 -21.97
C LYS A 171 11.99 -7.75 -23.16
N SER A 172 13.31 -7.76 -22.93
CA SER A 172 14.33 -7.61 -23.98
C SER A 172 14.34 -8.80 -24.96
N ALA A 173 14.13 -10.02 -24.48
CA ALA A 173 14.07 -11.22 -25.33
C ALA A 173 12.82 -11.27 -26.22
N GLY A 174 11.66 -10.78 -25.73
CA GLY A 174 10.40 -10.77 -26.48
C GLY A 174 10.30 -9.70 -27.58
N LEU A 175 11.17 -8.68 -27.56
CA LEU A 175 11.24 -7.63 -28.60
C LEU A 175 12.06 -8.04 -29.83
N GLY A 176 12.77 -9.17 -29.79
CA GLY A 176 13.57 -9.69 -30.90
C GLY A 176 12.83 -10.61 -31.90
N HIS A 177 11.50 -10.72 -31.80
CA HIS A 177 10.67 -11.63 -32.62
C HIS A 177 9.45 -10.94 -33.25
N ARG A 178 9.53 -9.65 -33.57
CA ARG A 178 8.51 -8.94 -34.36
C ARG A 178 9.11 -8.31 -35.60
#